data_AF-A0A4P6JLV3-F1
#
_entry.id   AF-A0A4P6JLV3-F1
#
_cell.length_a   1.000
_cell.length_b   1.000
_cell.length_c   1.000
_cell.angle_alpha   90.00
_cell.angle_beta   90.00
_cell.angle_gamma   90.00
#
_symmetry.space_group_name_H-M   'P 1'
#
loop_
_entity.id
_entity.type
_entity.pdbx_description
1 polymer ?
#
loop_
_entity_poly.entity_id
_entity_poly.type
_entity_poly.pdbx_seq_one_letter_code
_entity_poly.pdbx_strand_id
1 'polypeptide(L)'
;MENQPDLSNSANSSSKTIPPISDTTPFPTSRLKQDADYVFFELTRSICPECRRVIDGHILLRDNKVYMRKRCPEHGQFEGLVYGDAQAYTSAARFNKPGTIPLAYSTQIEHGCPHDCGLCPEHQQHACLGIIEVNSACNMNCPLCFANAGAGFNLTLEEVEGILDHLVETEGNPEVVQFSGGEPTIHPQIIEMMKAAKKRNIRHVMLNTNGKRIATDDDFLQQLVELHPSVYFQFDGFSSETYRILRGEPDILTLKLRALDRLAEIGANVVLVPAVDRFVNLHEVGAITTFAMQHPAVRGISFQPAFQSGRHGKSDPMQRLTIPDILKALEEQTGGMLLVSDFVPVPCCFPTCNSVTYVLNDGDTVLPLTRVLNVDDYLDYITNRAAPDLSEDIKSALEGLWSSSVVPGSDKAAQQFALSCAACELPDGLDLAAFAKNIFMIMLQDFMDPWTFNQKNLMKCCKEILLPDGKQIPFCAYNNVGYREQARTQLQARERQRNQARRASLPFTPEPLTFSFAQK
;
A
#
# COMPACT_ATOMS: atom_id res chain seq x y z
N MET A 1 -63.11 -59.78 27.68
CA MET A 1 -64.14 -59.98 28.72
C MET A 1 -63.83 -59.02 29.83
N GLU A 2 -64.79 -58.13 30.12
CA GLU A 2 -65.03 -57.47 31.41
C GLU A 2 -63.93 -56.52 31.92
N ASN A 3 -64.20 -55.37 32.54
CA ASN A 3 -65.40 -54.57 32.81
C ASN A 3 -64.86 -53.23 33.32
N GLN A 4 -65.47 -52.11 32.95
CA GLN A 4 -65.39 -50.88 33.76
C GLN A 4 -66.06 -51.14 35.12
N PRO A 5 -65.80 -50.31 36.14
CA PRO A 5 -66.82 -49.30 36.40
C PRO A 5 -66.30 -47.91 36.76
N ASP A 6 -67.11 -46.97 36.33
CA ASP A 6 -67.16 -45.55 36.59
C ASP A 6 -67.78 -45.29 37.98
N LEU A 7 -67.24 -44.35 38.76
CA LEU A 7 -67.95 -43.75 39.90
C LEU A 7 -67.52 -42.30 40.09
N SER A 8 -68.41 -41.43 39.61
CA SER A 8 -68.53 -40.01 39.90
C SER A 8 -68.72 -39.73 41.40
N ASN A 9 -68.11 -38.66 41.92
CA ASN A 9 -68.79 -37.84 42.93
C ASN A 9 -68.27 -36.40 43.03
N SER A 10 -69.22 -35.48 42.82
CA SER A 10 -69.50 -34.22 43.53
C SER A 10 -68.34 -33.23 43.79
N ALA A 11 -68.26 -32.08 43.12
CA ALA A 11 -69.12 -30.88 43.17
C ALA A 11 -68.69 -29.82 44.22
N ASN A 12 -68.66 -28.59 43.71
CA ASN A 12 -68.75 -27.26 44.33
C ASN A 12 -67.50 -26.46 44.75
N SER A 13 -67.21 -25.49 43.86
CA SER A 13 -67.13 -24.04 44.09
C SER A 13 -65.89 -23.53 44.86
N SER A 14 -65.16 -22.52 44.41
CA SER A 14 -65.64 -21.25 43.85
C SER A 14 -64.58 -20.56 42.97
N SER A 15 -65.08 -19.91 41.93
CA SER A 15 -64.43 -19.23 40.81
C SER A 15 -63.39 -18.16 41.13
N LYS A 16 -62.31 -18.11 40.34
CA LYS A 16 -61.88 -16.88 39.65
C LYS A 16 -61.48 -17.21 38.21
N THR A 17 -62.28 -16.70 37.28
CA THR A 17 -62.14 -16.76 35.83
C THR A 17 -60.86 -16.06 35.36
N ILE A 18 -59.97 -16.80 34.69
CA ILE A 18 -58.89 -16.27 33.85
C ILE A 18 -59.50 -15.97 32.47
N PRO A 19 -59.30 -14.78 31.89
CA PRO A 19 -59.85 -14.45 30.57
C PRO A 19 -59.23 -15.34 29.48
N PRO A 20 -59.98 -15.68 28.42
CA PRO A 20 -59.45 -16.47 27.32
C PRO A 20 -58.34 -15.69 26.62
N ILE A 21 -57.19 -16.34 26.46
CA ILE A 21 -56.09 -15.85 25.64
C ILE A 21 -56.64 -15.65 24.23
N SER A 22 -56.79 -14.40 23.81
CA SER A 22 -57.09 -14.06 22.43
C SER A 22 -55.88 -14.40 21.58
N ASP A 23 -55.92 -15.60 20.99
CA ASP A 23 -55.05 -16.02 19.90
C ASP A 23 -55.34 -15.16 18.66
N THR A 24 -54.74 -13.98 18.60
CA THR A 24 -54.53 -13.24 17.35
C THR A 24 -53.26 -12.42 17.45
N THR A 25 -52.11 -13.07 17.63
CA THR A 25 -50.87 -12.54 17.06
C THR A 25 -50.96 -12.78 15.55
N PRO A 26 -50.90 -11.76 14.70
CA PRO A 26 -50.89 -11.98 13.26
C PRO A 26 -49.65 -12.81 12.92
N PHE A 27 -49.86 -13.98 12.34
CA PHE A 27 -48.80 -14.74 11.69
C PHE A 27 -48.02 -13.78 10.79
N PRO A 28 -46.68 -13.75 10.85
CA PRO A 28 -45.90 -12.85 10.02
C PRO A 28 -46.28 -13.06 8.56
N THR A 29 -46.59 -11.95 7.90
CA THR A 29 -46.88 -11.82 6.47
C THR A 29 -46.02 -12.78 5.66
N SER A 30 -46.67 -13.45 4.69
CA SER A 30 -46.06 -14.44 3.80
C SER A 30 -44.64 -14.05 3.40
N ARG A 31 -43.65 -14.87 3.74
CA ARG A 31 -42.26 -14.67 3.31
C ARG A 31 -42.22 -14.78 1.79
N LEU A 32 -42.18 -13.65 1.09
CA LEU A 32 -42.04 -13.59 -0.36
C LEU A 32 -40.58 -13.81 -0.72
N LYS A 33 -40.34 -14.50 -1.85
CA LYS A 33 -39.00 -14.55 -2.44
C LYS A 33 -38.59 -13.12 -2.83
N GLN A 34 -37.34 -12.77 -2.57
CA GLN A 34 -36.75 -11.47 -2.90
C GLN A 34 -35.40 -11.70 -3.57
N ASP A 35 -35.11 -10.91 -4.59
CA ASP A 35 -33.78 -10.88 -5.21
C ASP A 35 -32.79 -10.19 -4.27
N ALA A 36 -31.51 -10.56 -4.36
CA ALA A 36 -30.46 -9.87 -3.63
C ALA A 36 -30.25 -8.46 -4.20
N ASP A 37 -29.92 -7.51 -3.33
CA ASP A 37 -29.53 -6.13 -3.69
C ASP A 37 -28.06 -6.04 -4.17
N TYR A 38 -27.41 -7.17 -4.45
CA TYR A 38 -26.01 -7.25 -4.87
C TYR A 38 -25.77 -8.42 -5.81
N VAL A 39 -24.70 -8.32 -6.60
CA VAL A 39 -24.12 -9.44 -7.35
C VAL A 39 -22.97 -10.04 -6.55
N PHE A 40 -23.02 -11.34 -6.28
CA PHE A 40 -21.85 -12.08 -5.77
C PHE A 40 -20.85 -12.28 -6.91
N PHE A 41 -19.66 -11.68 -6.79
CA PHE A 41 -18.66 -11.66 -7.84
C PHE A 41 -17.56 -12.70 -7.65
N GLU A 42 -16.95 -12.75 -6.46
CA GLU A 42 -15.91 -13.73 -6.16
C GLU A 42 -15.85 -14.10 -4.67
N LEU A 43 -15.25 -15.26 -4.40
CA LEU A 43 -14.85 -15.69 -3.06
C LEU A 43 -13.34 -15.50 -2.91
N THR A 44 -12.92 -14.96 -1.78
CA THR A 44 -11.50 -14.87 -1.39
C THR A 44 -11.33 -15.22 0.08
N ARG A 45 -10.08 -15.34 0.52
CA ARG A 45 -9.72 -15.40 1.93
C ARG A 45 -9.33 -14.01 2.43
N SER A 46 -9.73 -13.72 3.66
CA SER A 46 -9.51 -12.46 4.34
C SER A 46 -9.17 -12.73 5.81
N ILE A 47 -9.04 -11.67 6.61
CA ILE A 47 -8.88 -11.74 8.06
C ILE A 47 -10.05 -11.06 8.76
N CYS A 48 -10.35 -11.52 9.98
CA CYS A 48 -11.30 -10.84 10.87
C CYS A 48 -10.72 -9.48 11.30
N PRO A 49 -11.48 -8.37 11.20
CA PRO A 49 -11.01 -7.06 11.65
C PRO A 49 -10.61 -6.98 13.13
N GLU A 50 -11.15 -7.88 13.97
CA GLU A 50 -10.91 -7.88 15.42
C GLU A 50 -9.84 -8.91 15.83
N CYS A 51 -10.08 -10.21 15.61
CA CYS A 51 -9.16 -11.26 16.05
C CYS A 51 -8.12 -11.69 15.01
N ARG A 52 -8.15 -11.12 13.80
CA ARG A 52 -7.23 -11.42 12.67
C ARG A 52 -7.25 -12.88 12.18
N ARG A 53 -8.16 -13.72 12.69
CA ARG A 53 -8.39 -15.08 12.18
C ARG A 53 -8.68 -15.05 10.68
N VAL A 54 -8.07 -15.97 9.94
CA VAL A 54 -8.34 -16.13 8.50
C VAL A 54 -9.76 -16.67 8.31
N ILE A 55 -10.56 -15.93 7.55
CA ILE A 55 -11.98 -16.19 7.28
C ILE A 55 -12.28 -15.99 5.79
N ASP A 56 -13.44 -16.46 5.34
CA ASP A 56 -13.89 -16.21 3.97
C ASP A 56 -14.41 -14.78 3.82
N GLY A 57 -14.13 -14.20 2.66
CA GLY A 57 -14.62 -12.91 2.22
C GLY A 57 -15.33 -13.01 0.88
N HIS A 58 -16.55 -12.49 0.83
CA HIS A 58 -17.35 -12.43 -0.39
C HIS A 58 -17.20 -11.04 -1.00
N ILE A 59 -16.77 -10.97 -2.25
CA ILE A 59 -16.74 -9.72 -3.00
C ILE A 59 -18.09 -9.53 -3.68
N LEU A 60 -18.73 -8.40 -3.38
CA LEU A 60 -20.08 -8.06 -3.80
C LEU A 60 -20.05 -6.78 -4.64
N LEU A 61 -20.76 -6.78 -5.77
CA LEU A 61 -20.99 -5.58 -6.56
C LEU A 61 -22.38 -5.03 -6.23
N ARG A 62 -22.45 -3.78 -5.76
CA ARG A 62 -23.70 -3.09 -5.41
C ARG A 62 -23.52 -1.59 -5.68
N ASP A 63 -24.52 -0.95 -6.30
CA ASP A 63 -24.51 0.50 -6.58
C ASP A 63 -23.22 1.00 -7.27
N ASN A 64 -22.73 0.24 -8.27
CA ASN A 64 -21.45 0.45 -8.96
C ASN A 64 -20.22 0.56 -8.02
N LYS A 65 -20.26 -0.10 -6.87
CA LYS A 65 -19.16 -0.20 -5.91
C LYS A 65 -18.86 -1.65 -5.58
N VAL A 66 -17.66 -1.87 -5.05
CA VAL A 66 -17.17 -3.20 -4.65
C VAL A 66 -17.07 -3.26 -3.14
N TYR A 67 -17.77 -4.21 -2.54
CA TYR A 67 -17.78 -4.44 -1.11
C TYR A 67 -17.20 -5.81 -0.78
N MET A 68 -16.55 -5.92 0.37
CA MET A 68 -16.15 -7.21 0.94
C MET A 68 -17.00 -7.49 2.17
N ARG A 69 -17.84 -8.54 2.09
CA ARG A 69 -18.62 -9.04 3.22
C ARG A 69 -17.97 -10.27 3.81
N LYS A 70 -17.84 -10.31 5.14
CA LYS A 70 -17.14 -11.37 5.87
C LYS A 70 -17.94 -11.77 7.10
N ARG A 71 -17.70 -12.99 7.59
CA ARG A 71 -18.29 -13.45 8.86
C ARG A 71 -17.24 -14.16 9.71
N CYS A 72 -16.96 -13.62 10.88
CA CYS A 72 -16.22 -14.31 11.92
C CYS A 72 -17.19 -15.09 12.82
N PRO A 73 -16.89 -16.35 13.17
CA PRO A 73 -17.71 -17.12 14.12
C PRO A 73 -17.86 -16.46 15.49
N GLU A 74 -16.84 -15.71 15.94
CA GLU A 74 -16.81 -15.06 17.25
C GLU A 74 -17.34 -13.61 17.19
N HIS A 75 -16.96 -12.85 16.16
CA HIS A 75 -17.21 -11.40 16.11
C HIS A 75 -18.34 -10.98 15.15
N GLY A 76 -18.99 -11.94 14.47
CA GLY A 76 -20.15 -11.66 13.63
C GLY A 76 -19.81 -11.20 12.21
N GLN A 77 -20.68 -10.39 11.62
CA GLN A 77 -20.57 -9.95 10.23
C GLN A 77 -19.82 -8.62 10.11
N PHE A 78 -19.02 -8.50 9.06
CA PHE A 78 -18.30 -7.29 8.69
C PHE A 78 -18.55 -6.99 7.22
N GLU A 79 -18.59 -5.71 6.87
CA GLU A 79 -18.64 -5.24 5.49
C GLU A 79 -17.76 -3.99 5.36
N GLY A 80 -17.05 -3.86 4.24
CA GLY A 80 -16.21 -2.70 3.95
C GLY A 80 -16.14 -2.43 2.45
N LEU A 81 -15.96 -1.16 2.09
CA LEU A 81 -15.77 -0.71 0.70
C LEU A 81 -14.36 -1.06 0.24
N VAL A 82 -14.25 -1.92 -0.77
CA VAL A 82 -12.98 -2.34 -1.40
C VAL A 82 -12.58 -1.37 -2.51
N TYR A 83 -13.53 -0.96 -3.34
CA TYR A 83 -13.26 -0.12 -4.51
C TYR A 83 -14.48 0.70 -4.88
N GLY A 84 -14.30 2.01 -5.13
CA GLY A 84 -15.37 2.95 -5.39
C GLY A 84 -16.03 2.86 -6.78
N ASP A 85 -15.58 1.94 -7.64
CA ASP A 85 -16.03 1.81 -9.03
C ASP A 85 -16.00 0.34 -9.49
N ALA A 86 -17.17 -0.32 -9.54
CA ALA A 86 -17.26 -1.74 -9.86
C ALA A 86 -16.88 -2.05 -11.31
N GLN A 87 -17.19 -1.16 -12.25
CA GLN A 87 -16.80 -1.32 -13.65
C GLN A 87 -15.27 -1.28 -13.79
N ALA A 88 -14.61 -0.30 -13.17
CA ALA A 88 -13.15 -0.23 -13.18
C ALA A 88 -12.49 -1.43 -12.47
N TYR A 89 -13.05 -1.88 -11.34
CA TYR A 89 -12.54 -3.05 -10.62
C TYR A 89 -12.58 -4.33 -11.47
N THR A 90 -13.69 -4.57 -12.16
CA THR A 90 -13.91 -5.78 -12.95
C THR A 90 -13.10 -5.77 -14.24
N SER A 91 -12.96 -4.62 -14.90
CA SER A 91 -12.14 -4.49 -16.11
C SER A 91 -10.64 -4.55 -15.82
N ALA A 92 -10.19 -4.14 -14.62
CA ALA A 92 -8.77 -4.11 -14.26
C ALA A 92 -8.07 -5.47 -14.34
N ALA A 93 -8.82 -6.58 -14.29
CA ALA A 93 -8.27 -7.93 -14.41
C ALA A 93 -7.46 -8.15 -15.71
N ARG A 94 -7.78 -7.44 -16.80
CA ARG A 94 -7.05 -7.54 -18.08
C ARG A 94 -5.57 -7.15 -18.01
N PHE A 95 -5.24 -6.30 -17.04
CA PHE A 95 -3.86 -5.87 -16.78
C PHE A 95 -3.10 -6.84 -15.85
N ASN A 96 -3.74 -7.91 -15.35
CA ASN A 96 -3.10 -8.83 -14.42
C ASN A 96 -2.12 -9.76 -15.13
N LYS A 97 -0.84 -9.39 -15.22
CA LYS A 97 0.19 -10.19 -15.88
C LYS A 97 0.76 -11.31 -14.99
N PRO A 98 1.36 -12.36 -15.56
CA PRO A 98 2.14 -13.34 -14.80
C PRO A 98 3.19 -12.67 -13.92
N GLY A 99 3.35 -13.13 -12.68
CA GLY A 99 4.41 -12.63 -11.81
C GLY A 99 5.78 -13.18 -12.16
N THR A 100 6.80 -12.57 -11.58
CA THR A 100 8.19 -13.00 -11.65
C THR A 100 8.50 -13.85 -10.42
N ILE A 101 9.17 -14.99 -10.62
CA ILE A 101 9.60 -15.87 -9.54
C ILE A 101 10.97 -15.40 -9.04
N PRO A 102 11.19 -15.19 -7.73
CA PRO A 102 12.50 -14.82 -7.20
C PRO A 102 13.50 -15.97 -7.33
N LEU A 103 14.80 -15.67 -7.25
CA LEU A 103 15.87 -16.66 -7.31
C LEU A 103 15.87 -17.61 -6.10
N ALA A 104 15.38 -17.12 -4.96
CA ALA A 104 15.23 -17.89 -3.74
C ALA A 104 13.98 -17.43 -2.96
N TYR A 105 13.37 -18.37 -2.23
CA TYR A 105 12.26 -18.08 -1.32
C TYR A 105 12.79 -17.88 0.10
N SER A 106 12.25 -16.92 0.84
CA SER A 106 12.74 -16.61 2.21
C SER A 106 12.01 -17.37 3.33
N THR A 107 10.95 -18.11 2.99
CA THR A 107 10.13 -18.90 3.92
C THR A 107 9.59 -20.18 3.26
N GLN A 108 9.15 -21.15 4.08
CA GLN A 108 8.47 -22.38 3.65
C GLN A 108 6.96 -22.27 3.90
N ILE A 109 6.16 -23.16 3.31
CA ILE A 109 4.71 -23.23 3.55
C ILE A 109 4.43 -24.29 4.62
N GLU A 110 3.86 -23.86 5.75
CA GLU A 110 3.49 -24.69 6.90
C GLU A 110 2.02 -24.50 7.32
N HIS A 111 1.55 -23.26 7.45
CA HIS A 111 0.20 -22.86 7.86
C HIS A 111 -0.66 -22.23 6.76
N GLY A 112 -0.08 -21.95 5.60
CA GLY A 112 -0.68 -21.27 4.46
C GLY A 112 -0.64 -19.74 4.54
N CYS A 113 -0.99 -19.10 3.43
CA CYS A 113 -1.12 -17.65 3.34
C CYS A 113 -2.31 -17.15 4.21
N PRO A 114 -2.17 -16.07 5.02
CA PRO A 114 -1.04 -15.16 5.09
C PRO A 114 -0.06 -15.43 6.24
N HIS A 115 -0.12 -16.58 6.91
CA HIS A 115 0.64 -16.87 8.14
C HIS A 115 2.08 -17.34 7.89
N ASP A 116 2.38 -17.82 6.70
CA ASP A 116 3.75 -18.15 6.27
C ASP A 116 4.32 -17.13 5.30
N CYS A 117 3.69 -15.96 5.17
CA CYS A 117 4.06 -15.01 4.14
C CYS A 117 5.45 -14.41 4.41
N GLY A 118 6.30 -14.44 3.40
CA GLY A 118 7.73 -14.14 3.51
C GLY A 118 8.43 -14.46 2.19
N LEU A 119 7.91 -13.99 1.06
CA LEU A 119 8.21 -14.52 -0.29
C LEU A 119 8.26 -16.07 -0.27
N CYS A 120 7.16 -16.72 0.12
CA CYS A 120 7.06 -18.18 0.17
C CYS A 120 6.80 -18.76 -1.24
N PRO A 121 6.92 -20.09 -1.44
CA PRO A 121 6.66 -20.73 -2.74
C PRO A 121 5.25 -20.52 -3.32
N GLU A 122 4.26 -20.13 -2.50
CA GLU A 122 2.90 -19.79 -2.94
C GLU A 122 2.75 -18.33 -3.37
N HIS A 123 3.73 -17.49 -3.05
CA HIS A 123 3.74 -16.08 -3.42
C HIS A 123 4.03 -15.95 -4.92
N GLN A 124 3.17 -15.22 -5.62
CA GLN A 124 3.08 -15.16 -7.08
C GLN A 124 3.83 -13.96 -7.67
N GLN A 125 4.79 -13.36 -6.93
CA GLN A 125 5.56 -12.21 -7.40
C GLN A 125 6.90 -12.05 -6.66
N HIS A 126 7.88 -11.39 -7.26
CA HIS A 126 9.15 -11.03 -6.61
C HIS A 126 9.09 -9.68 -5.87
N ALA A 127 10.14 -9.32 -5.13
CA ALA A 127 10.22 -8.02 -4.45
C ALA A 127 10.69 -6.90 -5.38
N CYS A 128 9.74 -6.16 -5.98
CA CYS A 128 10.05 -4.94 -6.74
C CYS A 128 10.60 -3.81 -5.85
N LEU A 129 10.11 -3.73 -4.61
CA LEU A 129 10.50 -2.72 -3.62
C LEU A 129 10.73 -3.39 -2.27
N GLY A 130 11.98 -3.38 -1.81
CA GLY A 130 12.35 -3.77 -0.46
C GLY A 130 12.33 -2.58 0.51
N ILE A 131 11.64 -2.70 1.65
CA ILE A 131 11.51 -1.62 2.64
C ILE A 131 12.19 -2.06 3.93
N ILE A 132 13.16 -1.27 4.41
CA ILE A 132 13.87 -1.51 5.66
C ILE A 132 13.43 -0.47 6.70
N GLU A 133 12.77 -0.91 7.76
CA GLU A 133 12.51 -0.08 8.93
C GLU A 133 13.76 -0.03 9.82
N VAL A 134 14.63 0.97 9.62
CA VAL A 134 15.93 1.03 10.33
C VAL A 134 15.76 1.31 11.83
N ASN A 135 14.65 1.95 12.20
CA ASN A 135 14.29 2.24 13.58
C ASN A 135 12.77 2.31 13.75
N SER A 136 12.31 2.28 15.00
CA SER A 136 10.91 2.58 15.31
C SER A 136 10.67 4.03 15.75
N ALA A 137 11.73 4.73 16.16
CA ALA A 137 11.64 6.08 16.72
C ALA A 137 11.35 7.14 15.63
N CYS A 138 10.56 8.15 15.98
CA CYS A 138 10.22 9.26 15.11
C CYS A 138 10.26 10.58 15.90
N ASN A 139 10.65 11.66 15.23
CA ASN A 139 10.60 13.03 15.76
C ASN A 139 9.24 13.73 15.49
N MET A 140 8.22 12.96 15.09
CA MET A 140 6.82 13.36 14.97
C MET A 140 5.92 12.32 15.65
N ASN A 141 4.71 12.70 16.05
CA ASN A 141 3.72 11.80 16.65
C ASN A 141 2.38 11.80 15.88
N CYS A 142 2.46 11.53 14.57
CA CYS A 142 1.32 11.66 13.66
C CYS A 142 0.11 10.81 14.08
N PRO A 143 -1.11 11.38 14.14
CA PRO A 143 -2.34 10.61 14.33
C PRO A 143 -2.57 9.56 13.23
N LEU A 144 -2.25 9.85 11.97
CA LEU A 144 -2.42 8.91 10.85
C LEU A 144 -1.25 7.91 10.67
N CYS A 145 -0.42 7.67 11.68
CA CYS A 145 0.77 6.82 11.51
C CYS A 145 0.40 5.33 11.43
N PHE A 146 0.45 4.75 10.23
CA PHE A 146 0.24 3.30 10.02
C PHE A 146 1.31 2.45 10.76
N ALA A 147 2.56 2.92 10.79
CA ALA A 147 3.66 2.20 11.44
C ALA A 147 3.60 2.26 12.98
N ASN A 148 2.69 3.07 13.53
CA ASN A 148 2.60 3.38 14.96
C ASN A 148 3.98 3.68 15.57
N ALA A 149 4.75 4.58 14.95
CA ALA A 149 6.13 4.87 15.33
C ALA A 149 6.24 5.35 16.79
N GLY A 150 7.31 4.98 17.47
CA GLY A 150 7.55 5.27 18.88
C GLY A 150 8.87 4.68 19.39
N ALA A 151 9.11 4.78 20.70
CA ALA A 151 10.29 4.19 21.32
C ALA A 151 10.36 2.68 21.03
N GLY A 152 11.55 2.17 20.73
CA GLY A 152 11.69 0.75 20.46
C GLY A 152 13.09 0.33 20.08
N PHE A 153 13.33 0.10 18.79
CA PHE A 153 14.55 -0.52 18.29
C PHE A 153 15.28 0.39 17.31
N ASN A 154 16.58 0.13 17.16
CA ASN A 154 17.44 0.61 16.08
C ASN A 154 18.19 -0.61 15.55
N LEU A 155 18.17 -0.84 14.24
CA LEU A 155 18.97 -1.88 13.61
C LEU A 155 20.45 -1.45 13.60
N THR A 156 21.37 -2.39 13.79
CA THR A 156 22.78 -2.10 13.53
C THR A 156 23.06 -2.06 12.04
N LEU A 157 24.17 -1.42 11.65
CA LEU A 157 24.66 -1.48 10.26
C LEU A 157 24.82 -2.93 9.78
N GLU A 158 25.38 -3.81 10.62
CA GLU A 158 25.54 -5.24 10.32
C GLU A 158 24.22 -5.96 10.04
N GLU A 159 23.16 -5.67 10.82
CA GLU A 159 21.83 -6.24 10.55
C GLU A 159 21.28 -5.74 9.21
N VAL A 160 21.48 -4.46 8.89
CA VAL A 160 21.07 -3.90 7.59
C VAL A 160 21.88 -4.49 6.44
N GLU A 161 23.18 -4.69 6.62
CA GLU A 161 24.03 -5.36 5.63
C GLU A 161 23.53 -6.77 5.33
N GLY A 162 23.20 -7.56 6.36
CA GLY A 162 22.60 -8.88 6.18
C GLY A 162 21.24 -8.85 5.48
N ILE A 163 20.39 -7.85 5.79
CA ILE A 163 19.12 -7.65 5.07
C ILE A 163 19.38 -7.40 3.57
N LEU A 164 20.33 -6.53 3.25
CA LEU A 164 20.67 -6.20 1.87
C LEU A 164 21.29 -7.39 1.13
N ASP A 165 22.09 -8.22 1.83
CA ASP A 165 22.67 -9.45 1.28
C ASP A 165 21.56 -10.45 0.91
N HIS A 166 20.57 -10.65 1.78
CA HIS A 166 19.42 -11.50 1.47
C HIS A 166 18.56 -10.95 0.32
N LEU A 167 18.39 -9.63 0.22
CA LEU A 167 17.68 -9.03 -0.92
C LEU A 167 18.41 -9.31 -2.24
N VAL A 168 19.75 -9.21 -2.25
CA VAL A 168 20.56 -9.57 -3.43
C VAL A 168 20.48 -11.06 -3.73
N GLU A 169 20.44 -11.91 -2.71
CA GLU A 169 20.27 -13.36 -2.87
C GLU A 169 18.94 -13.72 -3.55
N THR A 170 17.83 -13.09 -3.15
CA THR A 170 16.50 -13.40 -3.72
C THR A 170 16.27 -12.76 -5.07
N GLU A 171 16.79 -11.55 -5.32
CA GLU A 171 16.48 -10.79 -6.54
C GLU A 171 17.61 -10.82 -7.58
N GLY A 172 18.84 -11.13 -7.18
CA GLY A 172 20.05 -11.05 -8.01
C GLY A 172 20.47 -9.61 -8.30
N ASN A 173 19.58 -8.82 -8.92
CA ASN A 173 19.77 -7.41 -9.23
C ASN A 173 18.60 -6.58 -8.66
N PRO A 174 18.59 -6.29 -7.35
CA PRO A 174 17.47 -5.58 -6.73
C PRO A 174 17.25 -4.19 -7.33
N GLU A 175 15.99 -3.87 -7.65
CA GLU A 175 15.66 -2.59 -8.29
C GLU A 175 15.65 -1.43 -7.29
N VAL A 176 14.91 -1.57 -6.19
CA VAL A 176 14.71 -0.47 -5.23
C VAL A 176 14.80 -0.98 -3.80
N VAL A 177 15.59 -0.29 -2.98
CA VAL A 177 15.50 -0.39 -1.52
C VAL A 177 15.09 0.96 -0.94
N GLN A 178 14.08 0.95 -0.07
CA GLN A 178 13.61 2.12 0.66
C GLN A 178 13.97 2.00 2.14
N PHE A 179 14.73 2.97 2.63
CA PHE A 179 14.96 3.15 4.05
C PHE A 179 13.81 3.94 4.67
N SER A 180 13.12 3.31 5.63
CA SER A 180 11.94 3.81 6.33
C SER A 180 12.06 3.52 7.83
N GLY A 181 10.93 3.52 8.57
CA GLY A 181 10.89 3.25 10.00
C GLY A 181 9.89 4.15 10.70
N GLY A 182 10.30 4.73 11.83
CA GLY A 182 9.66 5.93 12.34
C GLY A 182 10.06 7.14 11.51
N GLU A 183 11.20 7.74 11.84
CA GLU A 183 11.90 8.69 10.96
C GLU A 183 13.33 8.16 10.76
N PRO A 184 13.69 7.64 9.58
CA PRO A 184 15.01 7.02 9.39
C PRO A 184 16.15 8.04 9.50
N THR A 185 15.90 9.32 9.20
CA THR A 185 16.95 10.35 9.24
C THR A 185 17.46 10.64 10.66
N ILE A 186 16.76 10.23 11.72
CA ILE A 186 17.28 10.35 13.10
C ILE A 186 18.18 9.17 13.49
N HIS A 187 18.28 8.13 12.66
CA HIS A 187 19.18 7.01 12.91
C HIS A 187 20.64 7.43 12.71
N PRO A 188 21.54 7.20 13.68
CA PRO A 188 22.91 7.72 13.63
C PRO A 188 23.75 7.15 12.48
N GLN A 189 23.40 5.97 11.96
CA GLN A 189 24.13 5.29 10.89
C GLN A 189 23.37 5.27 9.55
N ILE A 190 22.32 6.10 9.36
CA ILE A 190 21.49 6.07 8.15
C ILE A 190 22.30 6.26 6.85
N ILE A 191 23.31 7.14 6.88
CA ILE A 191 24.19 7.39 5.74
C ILE A 191 25.00 6.14 5.39
N GLU A 192 25.57 5.47 6.39
CA GLU A 192 26.37 4.26 6.19
C GLU A 192 25.51 3.09 5.70
N MET A 193 24.27 2.98 6.16
CA MET A 193 23.29 2.01 5.67
C MET A 193 22.96 2.23 4.18
N MET A 194 22.77 3.50 3.77
CA MET A 194 22.55 3.84 2.36
C MET A 194 23.79 3.57 1.49
N LYS A 195 25.00 3.85 2.01
CA LYS A 195 26.26 3.49 1.34
C LYS A 195 26.38 1.97 1.16
N ALA A 196 25.99 1.20 2.16
CA ALA A 196 26.00 -0.27 2.11
C ALA A 196 25.08 -0.83 1.03
N ALA A 197 23.91 -0.21 0.80
CA ALA A 197 23.01 -0.56 -0.30
C ALA A 197 23.63 -0.26 -1.67
N LYS A 198 24.24 0.92 -1.84
CA LYS A 198 24.92 1.27 -3.10
C LYS A 198 26.08 0.34 -3.43
N LYS A 199 26.87 -0.06 -2.42
CA LYS A 199 28.00 -0.99 -2.59
C LYS A 199 27.57 -2.36 -3.14
N ARG A 200 26.31 -2.73 -2.93
CA ARG A 200 25.69 -3.97 -3.42
C ARG A 200 25.02 -3.82 -4.78
N ASN A 201 25.27 -2.70 -5.48
CA ASN A 201 24.71 -2.39 -6.80
C ASN A 201 23.17 -2.40 -6.85
N ILE A 202 22.50 -2.11 -5.73
CA ILE A 202 21.05 -1.90 -5.73
C ILE A 202 20.76 -0.62 -6.53
N ARG A 203 19.91 -0.74 -7.55
CA ARG A 203 19.79 0.27 -8.61
C ARG A 203 19.31 1.63 -8.08
N HIS A 204 18.35 1.62 -7.15
CA HIS A 204 17.82 2.82 -6.54
C HIS A 204 17.79 2.70 -5.01
N VAL A 205 18.42 3.67 -4.35
CA VAL A 205 18.35 3.86 -2.91
C VAL A 205 17.39 5.00 -2.63
N MET A 206 16.31 4.69 -1.90
CA MET A 206 15.24 5.63 -1.58
C MET A 206 15.21 5.91 -0.08
N LEU A 207 15.06 7.19 0.29
CA LEU A 207 14.96 7.64 1.67
C LEU A 207 13.55 8.17 1.94
N ASN A 208 12.80 7.50 2.81
CA ASN A 208 11.49 7.97 3.27
C ASN A 208 11.66 8.95 4.44
N THR A 209 11.12 10.16 4.35
CA THR A 209 11.34 11.17 5.40
C THR A 209 10.20 12.18 5.53
N ASN A 210 10.01 12.68 6.75
CA ASN A 210 9.14 13.82 7.03
C ASN A 210 9.74 15.19 6.67
N GLY A 211 11.04 15.24 6.37
CA GLY A 211 11.74 16.44 5.90
C GLY A 211 12.33 17.35 6.98
N LYS A 212 12.05 17.12 8.27
CA LYS A 212 12.50 18.03 9.35
C LYS A 212 14.02 18.18 9.40
N ARG A 213 14.76 17.07 9.35
CA ARG A 213 16.24 17.11 9.38
C ARG A 213 16.80 17.81 8.16
N ILE A 214 16.25 17.52 6.97
CA ILE A 214 16.65 18.17 5.71
C ILE A 214 16.44 19.68 5.79
N ALA A 215 15.36 20.16 6.42
CA ALA A 215 15.11 21.60 6.54
C ALA A 215 16.18 22.34 7.37
N THR A 216 16.85 21.67 8.32
CA THR A 216 17.63 22.33 9.37
C THR A 216 19.10 21.91 9.49
N ASP A 217 19.52 20.82 8.87
CA ASP A 217 20.84 20.19 9.07
C ASP A 217 21.67 20.26 7.77
N ASP A 218 22.63 21.18 7.73
CA ASP A 218 23.50 21.43 6.56
C ASP A 218 24.47 20.27 6.32
N ASP A 219 25.01 19.67 7.38
CA ASP A 219 25.91 18.53 7.28
C ASP A 219 25.18 17.31 6.70
N PHE A 220 23.93 17.07 7.13
CA PHE A 220 23.11 16.01 6.55
C PHE A 220 22.79 16.27 5.08
N LEU A 221 22.47 17.52 4.72
CA LEU A 221 22.23 17.88 3.31
C LEU A 221 23.48 17.59 2.45
N GLN A 222 24.66 17.94 2.93
CA GLN A 222 25.92 17.66 2.23
C GLN A 222 26.18 16.16 2.07
N GLN A 223 25.83 15.34 3.06
CA GLN A 223 25.91 13.88 2.96
C GLN A 223 24.94 13.31 1.90
N LEU A 224 23.78 13.95 1.70
CA LEU A 224 22.85 13.59 0.63
C LEU A 224 23.39 13.97 -0.76
N VAL A 225 24.19 15.03 -0.90
CA VAL A 225 24.89 15.36 -2.16
C VAL A 225 25.81 14.22 -2.57
N GLU A 226 26.55 13.60 -1.66
CA GLU A 226 27.43 12.48 -2.03
C GLU A 226 26.63 11.24 -2.45
N LEU A 227 25.50 11.01 -1.78
CA LEU A 227 24.67 9.83 -1.97
C LEU A 227 23.62 9.95 -3.06
N HIS A 228 23.19 11.14 -3.48
CA HIS A 228 22.09 11.32 -4.45
C HIS A 228 20.94 10.30 -4.32
N PRO A 229 20.36 10.06 -3.11
CA PRO A 229 19.24 9.14 -3.00
C PRO A 229 17.97 9.77 -3.58
N SER A 230 17.01 8.93 -3.98
CA SER A 230 15.65 9.41 -4.25
C SER A 230 14.94 9.67 -2.94
N VAL A 231 14.32 10.83 -2.79
CA VAL A 231 13.65 11.22 -1.54
C VAL A 231 12.15 10.96 -1.66
N TYR A 232 11.64 10.06 -0.83
CA TYR A 232 10.22 9.76 -0.69
C TYR A 232 9.65 10.64 0.42
N PHE A 233 9.09 11.79 0.04
CA PHE A 233 8.89 12.93 0.92
C PHE A 233 7.44 13.10 1.35
N GLN A 234 7.18 13.06 2.65
CA GLN A 234 5.84 13.27 3.20
C GLN A 234 5.37 14.72 2.98
N PHE A 235 4.31 14.90 2.20
CA PHE A 235 3.68 16.21 1.91
C PHE A 235 2.19 16.01 1.68
N ASP A 236 1.34 16.51 2.58
CA ASP A 236 -0.08 16.13 2.62
C ASP A 236 -1.04 17.24 2.16
N GLY A 237 -0.53 18.44 1.89
CA GLY A 237 -1.35 19.60 1.52
C GLY A 237 -0.72 20.92 1.92
N PHE A 238 -1.54 21.97 1.88
CA PHE A 238 -1.19 23.37 2.15
C PHE A 238 -1.95 23.94 3.35
N SER A 239 -3.02 23.29 3.80
CA SER A 239 -3.76 23.76 4.96
C SER A 239 -3.11 23.34 6.29
N SER A 240 -3.10 24.28 7.25
CA SER A 240 -2.65 24.00 8.62
C SER A 240 -3.50 22.91 9.28
N GLU A 241 -4.80 22.89 8.97
CA GLU A 241 -5.75 21.92 9.51
C GLU A 241 -5.45 20.49 9.03
N THR A 242 -5.08 20.31 7.76
CA THR A 242 -4.61 19.01 7.23
C THR A 242 -3.44 18.48 8.04
N TYR A 243 -2.42 19.30 8.31
CA TYR A 243 -1.28 18.86 9.12
C TYR A 243 -1.62 18.67 10.60
N ARG A 244 -2.53 19.47 11.16
CA ARG A 244 -3.04 19.27 12.53
C ARG A 244 -3.70 17.90 12.68
N ILE A 245 -4.58 17.53 11.76
CA ILE A 245 -5.35 16.27 11.82
C ILE A 245 -4.46 15.07 11.46
N LEU A 246 -3.75 15.11 10.35
CA LEU A 246 -3.02 13.92 9.85
C LEU A 246 -1.68 13.72 10.57
N ARG A 247 -1.00 14.81 10.92
CA ARG A 247 0.39 14.80 11.41
C ARG A 247 0.57 15.34 12.84
N GLY A 248 -0.44 15.99 13.41
CA GLY A 248 -0.37 16.56 14.76
C GLY A 248 0.49 17.81 14.86
N GLU A 249 0.88 18.42 13.73
CA GLU A 249 1.78 19.58 13.69
C GLU A 249 1.26 20.64 12.70
N PRO A 250 0.37 21.55 13.14
CA PRO A 250 -0.33 22.50 12.25
C PRO A 250 0.59 23.42 11.44
N ASP A 251 1.79 23.71 11.93
CA ASP A 251 2.70 24.72 11.35
C ASP A 251 3.87 24.11 10.57
N ILE A 252 3.85 22.80 10.30
CA ILE A 252 4.99 22.09 9.69
C ILE A 252 5.23 22.47 8.22
N LEU A 253 4.24 23.06 7.52
CA LEU A 253 4.32 23.37 6.09
C LEU A 253 5.54 24.22 5.75
N THR A 254 5.85 25.26 6.55
CA THR A 254 7.02 26.12 6.31
C THR A 254 8.34 25.33 6.32
N LEU A 255 8.47 24.37 7.23
CA LEU A 255 9.63 23.48 7.28
C LEU A 255 9.67 22.55 6.06
N LYS A 256 8.52 22.09 5.57
CA LYS A 256 8.44 21.23 4.40
C LYS A 256 8.85 21.94 3.12
N LEU A 257 8.35 23.16 2.91
CA LEU A 257 8.73 23.99 1.76
C LEU A 257 10.24 24.28 1.79
N ARG A 258 10.78 24.68 2.96
CA ARG A 258 12.23 24.86 3.13
C ARG A 258 13.03 23.59 2.82
N ALA A 259 12.55 22.41 3.24
CA ALA A 259 13.22 21.15 2.92
C ALA A 259 13.23 20.88 1.41
N LEU A 260 12.12 21.17 0.71
CA LEU A 260 12.04 21.03 -0.75
C LEU A 260 12.97 21.99 -1.47
N ASP A 261 13.04 23.26 -1.05
CA ASP A 261 13.97 24.24 -1.60
C ASP A 261 15.42 23.77 -1.46
N ARG A 262 15.80 23.28 -0.27
CA ARG A 262 17.13 22.72 -0.01
C ARG A 262 17.43 21.46 -0.84
N LEU A 263 16.42 20.62 -1.09
CA LEU A 263 16.56 19.47 -1.97
C LEU A 263 16.73 19.89 -3.44
N ALA A 264 16.12 21.00 -3.85
CA ALA A 264 16.32 21.58 -5.18
C ALA A 264 17.75 22.12 -5.35
N GLU A 265 18.30 22.79 -4.33
CA GLU A 265 19.66 23.33 -4.33
C GLU A 265 20.71 22.26 -4.63
N ILE A 266 20.49 21.03 -4.16
CA ILE A 266 21.39 19.88 -4.39
C ILE A 266 20.99 19.01 -5.60
N GLY A 267 19.96 19.39 -6.36
CA GLY A 267 19.48 18.63 -7.51
C GLY A 267 18.92 17.24 -7.17
N ALA A 268 18.37 17.06 -5.98
CA ALA A 268 17.80 15.77 -5.55
C ALA A 268 16.49 15.47 -6.29
N ASN A 269 16.22 14.18 -6.50
CA ASN A 269 14.96 13.69 -7.06
C ASN A 269 13.96 13.39 -5.94
N VAL A 270 12.87 14.14 -5.89
CA VAL A 270 11.83 14.02 -4.85
C VAL A 270 10.54 13.44 -5.43
N VAL A 271 9.96 12.50 -4.70
CA VAL A 271 8.57 12.04 -4.89
C VAL A 271 7.76 12.55 -3.71
N LEU A 272 6.74 13.36 -3.95
CA LEU A 272 5.81 13.76 -2.90
C LEU A 272 4.88 12.60 -2.55
N VAL A 273 4.58 12.43 -1.26
CA VAL A 273 3.80 11.31 -0.75
C VAL A 273 2.68 11.84 0.15
N PRO A 274 1.54 12.24 -0.45
CA PRO A 274 0.38 12.65 0.30
C PRO A 274 -0.37 11.42 0.81
N ALA A 275 -0.55 11.32 2.12
CA ALA A 275 -1.57 10.45 2.69
C ALA A 275 -2.92 11.18 2.60
N VAL A 276 -3.85 10.64 1.80
CA VAL A 276 -5.11 11.31 1.47
C VAL A 276 -6.24 10.68 2.26
N ASP A 277 -6.91 11.49 3.08
CA ASP A 277 -8.16 11.14 3.73
C ASP A 277 -9.34 11.88 3.07
N ARG A 278 -10.47 11.17 2.92
CA ARG A 278 -11.68 11.68 2.24
C ARG A 278 -12.17 13.00 2.81
N PHE A 279 -12.11 13.15 4.13
CA PHE A 279 -12.72 14.28 4.84
C PHE A 279 -11.71 15.32 5.31
N VAL A 280 -10.42 15.08 5.09
CA VAL A 280 -9.36 15.99 5.53
C VAL A 280 -8.75 16.74 4.36
N ASN A 281 -8.12 16.06 3.41
CA ASN A 281 -7.27 16.70 2.39
C ASN A 281 -7.54 16.24 0.96
N LEU A 282 -8.59 15.43 0.70
CA LEU A 282 -8.98 15.09 -0.68
C LEU A 282 -9.23 16.33 -1.55
N HIS A 283 -9.69 17.43 -0.95
CA HIS A 283 -9.92 18.71 -1.63
C HIS A 283 -8.63 19.44 -2.05
N GLU A 284 -7.44 18.95 -1.64
CA GLU A 284 -6.15 19.57 -1.92
C GLU A 284 -5.35 18.83 -3.01
N VAL A 285 -5.84 17.70 -3.55
CA VAL A 285 -5.05 16.84 -4.47
C VAL A 285 -4.68 17.54 -5.78
N GLY A 286 -5.54 18.41 -6.31
CA GLY A 286 -5.24 19.23 -7.49
C GLY A 286 -4.16 20.26 -7.20
N ALA A 287 -4.25 20.98 -6.07
CA ALA A 287 -3.24 21.96 -5.65
C ALA A 287 -1.87 21.30 -5.42
N ILE A 288 -1.85 20.11 -4.80
CA ILE A 288 -0.63 19.32 -4.61
C ILE A 288 -0.02 18.98 -5.96
N THR A 289 -0.86 18.56 -6.91
CA THR A 289 -0.42 18.19 -8.27
C THR A 289 0.22 19.36 -9.00
N THR A 290 -0.44 20.53 -9.02
CA THR A 290 0.09 21.74 -9.66
C THR A 290 1.41 22.18 -9.03
N PHE A 291 1.48 22.24 -7.69
CA PHE A 291 2.72 22.60 -6.99
C PHE A 291 3.86 21.63 -7.32
N ALA A 292 3.59 20.34 -7.30
CA ALA A 292 4.58 19.31 -7.55
C ALA A 292 5.15 19.39 -8.98
N MET A 293 4.31 19.68 -9.97
CA MET A 293 4.76 19.88 -11.36
C MET A 293 5.63 21.14 -11.54
N GLN A 294 5.44 22.15 -10.71
CA GLN A 294 6.19 23.42 -10.80
C GLN A 294 7.48 23.41 -9.99
N HIS A 295 7.58 22.56 -8.96
CA HIS A 295 8.71 22.58 -8.05
C HIS A 295 9.94 21.83 -8.62
N PRO A 296 11.14 22.46 -8.72
CA PRO A 296 12.29 21.90 -9.46
C PRO A 296 12.86 20.59 -8.89
N ALA A 297 12.74 20.35 -7.58
CA ALA A 297 13.16 19.09 -6.96
C ALA A 297 12.20 17.91 -7.22
N VAL A 298 10.95 18.19 -7.55
CA VAL A 298 9.89 17.17 -7.55
C VAL A 298 9.77 16.53 -8.92
N ARG A 299 9.84 15.20 -8.94
CA ARG A 299 9.77 14.37 -10.16
C ARG A 299 8.53 13.49 -10.22
N GLY A 300 7.79 13.41 -9.12
CA GLY A 300 6.52 12.71 -9.12
C GLY A 300 5.75 12.81 -7.81
N ILE A 301 4.57 12.21 -7.83
CA ILE A 301 3.65 12.12 -6.70
C ILE A 301 3.24 10.66 -6.53
N SER A 302 3.18 10.22 -5.29
CA SER A 302 2.60 8.94 -4.89
C SER A 302 1.46 9.20 -3.91
N PHE A 303 0.24 9.42 -4.40
CA PHE A 303 -0.94 9.54 -3.56
C PHE A 303 -1.23 8.19 -2.88
N GLN A 304 -1.49 8.23 -1.58
CA GLN A 304 -1.79 7.04 -0.79
C GLN A 304 -3.12 7.27 -0.05
N PRO A 305 -4.23 6.61 -0.46
CA PRO A 305 -5.45 6.64 0.32
C PRO A 305 -5.18 6.16 1.76
N ALA A 306 -5.71 6.89 2.74
CA ALA A 306 -5.61 6.51 4.14
C ALA A 306 -6.33 5.17 4.37
N PHE A 307 -5.64 4.26 5.07
CA PHE A 307 -6.16 2.92 5.38
C PHE A 307 -6.13 2.67 6.89
N GLN A 308 -7.02 1.81 7.39
CA GLN A 308 -7.13 1.58 8.83
C GLN A 308 -6.02 0.67 9.36
N SER A 309 -4.92 1.29 9.80
CA SER A 309 -3.80 0.60 10.43
C SER A 309 -3.07 1.53 11.42
N GLY A 310 -2.33 0.94 12.35
CA GLY A 310 -1.54 1.67 13.35
C GLY A 310 -2.39 2.62 14.20
N ARG A 311 -2.04 3.91 14.18
CA ARG A 311 -2.74 4.96 14.94
C ARG A 311 -3.94 5.56 14.23
N HIS A 312 -4.23 5.14 13.00
CA HIS A 312 -5.42 5.62 12.31
C HIS A 312 -6.65 5.29 13.16
N GLY A 313 -7.43 6.33 13.48
CA GLY A 313 -8.58 6.24 14.37
C GLY A 313 -9.68 5.32 13.84
N LYS A 314 -10.81 5.28 14.57
CA LYS A 314 -12.01 4.62 14.06
C LYS A 314 -12.54 5.42 12.86
N SER A 315 -12.53 4.80 11.69
CA SER A 315 -13.19 5.29 10.48
C SER A 315 -14.33 4.36 10.10
N ASP A 316 -15.29 4.86 9.35
CA ASP A 316 -16.34 4.04 8.75
C ASP A 316 -15.75 3.27 7.56
N PRO A 317 -15.68 1.92 7.60
CA PRO A 317 -15.14 1.10 6.51
C PRO A 317 -15.93 1.23 5.20
N MET A 318 -17.15 1.78 5.25
CA MET A 318 -17.99 2.03 4.07
C MET A 318 -17.69 3.37 3.39
N GLN A 319 -16.98 4.28 4.07
CA GLN A 319 -16.61 5.62 3.58
C GLN A 319 -15.13 5.72 3.21
N ARG A 320 -14.43 4.59 3.16
CA ARG A 320 -13.02 4.52 2.77
C ARG A 320 -12.76 5.26 1.45
N LEU A 321 -11.62 5.94 1.37
CA LEU A 321 -11.13 6.53 0.14
C LEU A 321 -10.44 5.47 -0.72
N THR A 322 -10.73 5.44 -2.01
CA THR A 322 -10.16 4.47 -2.97
C THR A 322 -9.54 5.18 -4.16
N ILE A 323 -8.77 4.46 -4.99
CA ILE A 323 -8.13 5.02 -6.20
C ILE A 323 -9.13 5.80 -7.07
N PRO A 324 -10.32 5.27 -7.45
CA PRO A 324 -11.28 6.00 -8.27
C PRO A 324 -11.74 7.33 -7.69
N ASP A 325 -11.82 7.44 -6.35
CA ASP A 325 -12.23 8.69 -5.71
C ASP A 325 -11.17 9.79 -5.92
N ILE A 326 -9.89 9.46 -5.76
CA ILE A 326 -8.79 10.41 -5.97
C ILE A 326 -8.67 10.75 -7.46
N LEU A 327 -8.83 9.78 -8.37
CA LEU A 327 -8.79 10.04 -9.80
C LEU A 327 -9.89 11.03 -10.24
N LYS A 328 -11.13 10.84 -9.75
CA LYS A 328 -12.24 11.76 -10.01
C LYS A 328 -11.97 13.15 -9.43
N ALA A 329 -11.41 13.21 -8.21
CA ALA A 329 -11.03 14.47 -7.58
C ALA A 329 -9.89 15.19 -8.34
N LEU A 330 -8.90 14.46 -8.87
CA LEU A 330 -7.85 15.03 -9.70
C LEU A 330 -8.42 15.61 -11.01
N GLU A 331 -9.32 14.88 -11.68
CA GLU A 331 -9.95 15.35 -12.90
C GLU A 331 -10.72 16.66 -12.68
N GLU A 332 -11.53 16.70 -11.63
CA GLU A 332 -12.28 17.90 -11.26
C GLU A 332 -11.36 19.06 -10.86
N GLN A 333 -10.43 18.84 -9.94
CA GLN A 333 -9.61 19.90 -9.34
C GLN A 333 -8.50 20.42 -10.27
N THR A 334 -8.12 19.64 -11.29
CA THR A 334 -7.16 20.08 -12.32
C THR A 334 -7.85 20.67 -13.56
N GLY A 335 -9.19 20.79 -13.55
CA GLY A 335 -9.95 21.34 -14.67
C GLY A 335 -9.81 20.52 -15.96
N GLY A 336 -9.66 19.19 -15.84
CA GLY A 336 -9.46 18.29 -16.98
C GLY A 336 -8.04 18.24 -17.55
N MET A 337 -7.06 18.89 -16.91
CA MET A 337 -5.65 18.72 -17.26
C MET A 337 -5.25 17.24 -17.19
N LEU A 338 -5.68 16.55 -16.14
CA LEU A 338 -5.62 15.10 -15.99
C LEU A 338 -7.04 14.55 -16.04
N LEU A 339 -7.25 13.45 -16.74
CA LEU A 339 -8.50 12.71 -16.80
C LEU A 339 -8.32 11.36 -16.11
N VAL A 340 -9.41 10.77 -15.60
CA VAL A 340 -9.40 9.41 -15.06
C VAL A 340 -8.83 8.42 -16.09
N SER A 341 -9.15 8.60 -17.38
CA SER A 341 -8.67 7.77 -18.49
C SER A 341 -7.16 7.87 -18.74
N ASP A 342 -6.48 8.88 -18.19
CA ASP A 342 -5.04 9.02 -18.37
C ASP A 342 -4.24 8.07 -17.46
N PHE A 343 -4.89 7.42 -16.50
CA PHE A 343 -4.28 6.54 -15.52
C PHE A 343 -4.51 5.07 -15.86
N VAL A 344 -3.45 4.27 -15.74
CA VAL A 344 -3.47 2.85 -16.07
C VAL A 344 -3.10 2.01 -14.85
N PRO A 345 -3.81 0.90 -14.58
CA PRO A 345 -3.43 -0.06 -13.55
C PRO A 345 -2.02 -0.61 -13.75
N VAL A 346 -1.24 -0.71 -12.67
CA VAL A 346 0.12 -1.28 -12.73
C VAL A 346 0.04 -2.82 -12.75
N PRO A 347 0.50 -3.50 -13.82
CA PRO A 347 0.31 -4.94 -14.01
C PRO A 347 1.14 -5.85 -13.09
N CYS A 348 2.27 -5.37 -12.56
CA CYS A 348 3.18 -6.21 -11.77
C CYS A 348 2.57 -6.63 -10.41
N CYS A 349 1.94 -5.70 -9.69
CA CYS A 349 1.13 -6.03 -8.52
C CYS A 349 -0.30 -6.40 -8.95
N PHE A 350 -1.21 -6.63 -8.00
CA PHE A 350 -2.60 -6.82 -8.38
C PHE A 350 -3.17 -5.49 -8.94
N PRO A 351 -3.83 -5.47 -10.12
CA PRO A 351 -4.16 -4.21 -10.82
C PRO A 351 -5.00 -3.20 -10.02
N THR A 352 -5.76 -3.66 -9.04
CA THR A 352 -6.57 -2.77 -8.18
C THR A 352 -5.76 -2.12 -7.05
N CYS A 353 -4.48 -2.47 -6.88
CA CYS A 353 -3.62 -1.93 -5.83
C CYS A 353 -2.91 -0.64 -6.26
N ASN A 354 -2.69 -0.41 -7.56
CA ASN A 354 -1.88 0.70 -8.02
C ASN A 354 -2.32 1.17 -9.42
N SER A 355 -2.40 2.49 -9.58
CA SER A 355 -2.70 3.15 -10.85
C SER A 355 -1.70 4.28 -11.10
N VAL A 356 -1.19 4.40 -12.32
CA VAL A 356 -0.13 5.37 -12.65
C VAL A 356 -0.40 6.09 -13.97
N THR A 357 0.06 7.33 -14.06
CA THR A 357 0.24 8.05 -15.31
C THR A 357 1.61 8.73 -15.35
N TYR A 358 2.11 8.92 -16.57
CA TYR A 358 3.30 9.69 -16.85
C TYR A 358 2.89 10.90 -17.67
N VAL A 359 3.34 12.07 -17.28
CA VAL A 359 3.09 13.30 -18.01
C VAL A 359 4.40 13.91 -18.46
N LEU A 360 4.40 14.40 -19.69
CA LEU A 360 5.40 15.35 -20.14
C LEU A 360 4.98 16.73 -19.66
N ASN A 361 5.86 17.39 -18.92
CA ASN A 361 5.66 18.75 -18.44
C ASN A 361 6.80 19.64 -18.95
N ASP A 362 6.53 20.45 -19.98
CA ASP A 362 7.51 21.39 -20.55
C ASP A 362 7.43 22.80 -19.95
N GLY A 363 6.59 23.00 -18.92
CA GLY A 363 6.36 24.26 -18.22
C GLY A 363 5.12 25.01 -18.71
N ASP A 364 4.75 24.87 -19.98
CA ASP A 364 3.56 25.50 -20.56
C ASP A 364 2.45 24.49 -20.86
N THR A 365 2.83 23.23 -21.13
CA THR A 365 1.95 22.13 -21.53
C THR A 365 2.18 20.90 -20.65
N VAL A 366 1.07 20.32 -20.20
CA VAL A 366 1.05 19.02 -19.52
C VAL A 366 0.38 18.01 -20.43
N LEU A 367 1.16 17.03 -20.92
CA LEU A 367 0.69 16.00 -21.84
C LEU A 367 0.84 14.60 -21.21
N PRO A 368 -0.26 13.98 -20.78
CA PRO A 368 -0.26 12.58 -20.37
C PRO A 368 0.12 11.64 -21.52
N LEU A 369 1.00 10.69 -21.23
CA LEU A 369 1.55 9.76 -22.21
C LEU A 369 0.47 8.88 -22.86
N THR A 370 -0.54 8.51 -22.10
CA THR A 370 -1.70 7.71 -22.52
C THR A 370 -2.57 8.37 -23.59
N ARG A 371 -2.44 9.69 -23.79
CA ARG A 371 -3.13 10.40 -24.88
C ARG A 371 -2.40 10.29 -26.21
N VAL A 372 -1.12 9.93 -26.17
CA VAL A 372 -0.25 9.75 -27.33
C VAL A 372 -0.06 8.28 -27.64
N LEU A 373 -0.04 7.44 -26.59
CA LEU A 373 0.16 6.00 -26.68
C LEU A 373 -1.10 5.26 -26.25
N ASN A 374 -1.62 4.37 -27.10
CA ASN A 374 -2.69 3.47 -26.71
C ASN A 374 -2.15 2.33 -25.84
N VAL A 375 -2.00 2.58 -24.53
CA VAL A 375 -1.40 1.64 -23.57
C VAL A 375 -2.20 0.34 -23.44
N ASP A 376 -3.52 0.38 -23.67
CA ASP A 376 -4.40 -0.79 -23.57
C ASP A 376 -3.98 -1.90 -24.54
N ASP A 377 -3.58 -1.57 -25.76
CA ASP A 377 -3.15 -2.55 -26.76
C ASP A 377 -1.86 -3.28 -26.35
N TYR A 378 -1.04 -2.68 -25.48
CA TYR A 378 0.25 -3.21 -25.07
C TYR A 378 0.20 -3.97 -23.74
N LEU A 379 -0.73 -3.61 -22.84
CA LEU A 379 -0.85 -4.18 -21.50
C LEU A 379 -2.08 -5.10 -21.31
N ASP A 380 -2.93 -5.28 -22.32
CA ASP A 380 -3.99 -6.29 -22.28
C ASP A 380 -3.41 -7.71 -22.48
N TYR A 381 -3.40 -8.50 -21.41
CA TYR A 381 -2.90 -9.88 -21.43
C TYR A 381 -4.01 -10.93 -21.62
N ILE A 382 -5.29 -10.55 -21.59
CA ILE A 382 -6.43 -11.48 -21.61
C ILE A 382 -6.99 -11.71 -23.02
N THR A 383 -6.58 -10.93 -24.02
CA THR A 383 -7.01 -11.13 -25.42
C THR A 383 -6.21 -12.23 -26.14
N ASN A 384 -6.93 -13.12 -26.85
CA ASN A 384 -6.35 -14.10 -27.77
C ASN A 384 -5.57 -13.36 -28.87
N ARG A 385 -4.24 -13.46 -28.85
CA ARG A 385 -3.30 -12.75 -29.74
C ARG A 385 -3.61 -13.02 -31.21
N ALA A 386 -4.26 -12.04 -31.85
CA ALA A 386 -4.25 -11.79 -33.29
C ALA A 386 -3.86 -10.32 -33.58
N ALA A 387 -3.16 -9.68 -32.63
CA ALA A 387 -2.61 -8.34 -32.82
C ALA A 387 -1.26 -8.43 -33.58
N PRO A 388 -0.95 -7.48 -34.48
CA PRO A 388 0.21 -7.55 -35.37
C PRO A 388 1.55 -7.56 -34.62
N ASP A 389 2.56 -8.10 -35.31
CA ASP A 389 3.99 -8.17 -34.91
C ASP A 389 4.46 -6.86 -34.25
N LEU A 390 4.68 -6.92 -32.94
CA LEU A 390 5.29 -5.84 -32.15
C LEU A 390 6.79 -6.15 -32.02
N SER A 391 7.66 -5.13 -32.05
CA SER A 391 9.04 -5.34 -31.60
C SER A 391 9.05 -5.50 -30.07
N GLU A 392 9.61 -6.62 -29.60
CA GLU A 392 9.69 -6.98 -28.16
C GLU A 392 10.32 -5.86 -27.30
N ASP A 393 11.17 -5.02 -27.90
CA ASP A 393 11.84 -3.90 -27.24
C ASP A 393 10.84 -2.83 -26.75
N ILE A 394 9.78 -2.53 -27.52
CA ILE A 394 8.76 -1.53 -27.15
C ILE A 394 7.92 -2.04 -25.99
N LYS A 395 7.50 -3.30 -26.08
CA LYS A 395 6.70 -3.93 -25.04
C LYS A 395 7.49 -3.98 -23.73
N SER A 396 8.76 -4.34 -23.79
CA SER A 396 9.67 -4.32 -22.63
C SER A 396 9.83 -2.92 -22.04
N ALA A 397 9.92 -1.89 -22.88
CA ALA A 397 10.01 -0.49 -22.44
C ALA A 397 8.72 -0.02 -21.73
N LEU A 398 7.55 -0.28 -22.31
CA LEU A 398 6.25 0.02 -21.68
C LEU A 398 6.08 -0.78 -20.38
N GLU A 399 6.29 -2.10 -20.40
CA GLU A 399 6.22 -2.92 -19.18
C GLU A 399 7.14 -2.43 -18.06
N GLY A 400 8.28 -1.86 -18.44
CA GLY A 400 9.19 -1.15 -17.57
C GLY A 400 8.61 0.10 -16.93
N LEU A 401 8.02 0.99 -17.73
CA LEU A 401 7.36 2.22 -17.25
C LEU A 401 6.18 1.91 -16.33
N TRP A 402 5.34 0.94 -16.67
CA TRP A 402 4.23 0.52 -15.81
C TRP A 402 4.67 -0.59 -14.83
N SER A 403 5.83 -0.41 -14.18
CA SER A 403 6.29 -1.26 -13.07
C SER A 403 6.22 -0.51 -11.73
N SER A 404 5.96 -1.24 -10.63
CA SER A 404 5.95 -0.67 -9.28
C SER A 404 7.34 -0.29 -8.76
N SER A 405 8.39 -0.74 -9.43
CA SER A 405 9.80 -0.43 -9.12
C SER A 405 10.31 0.85 -9.79
N VAL A 406 9.49 1.51 -10.63
CA VAL A 406 9.91 2.74 -11.31
C VAL A 406 10.15 3.84 -10.28
N VAL A 407 11.32 4.46 -10.40
CA VAL A 407 11.70 5.63 -9.61
C VAL A 407 11.61 6.86 -10.52
N PRO A 408 10.77 7.85 -10.18
CA PRO A 408 10.65 9.10 -10.94
C PRO A 408 11.99 9.82 -11.08
N GLY A 409 12.27 10.31 -12.29
CA GLY A 409 13.53 11.00 -12.61
C GLY A 409 14.76 10.08 -12.73
N SER A 410 14.57 8.76 -12.83
CA SER A 410 15.67 7.81 -13.10
C SER A 410 16.02 7.70 -14.58
N ASP A 411 17.28 7.43 -14.89
CA ASP A 411 17.75 7.18 -16.26
C ASP A 411 17.01 6.02 -16.94
N LYS A 412 16.59 5.00 -16.16
CA LYS A 412 15.82 3.86 -16.66
C LYS A 412 14.42 4.31 -17.11
N ALA A 413 13.71 5.09 -16.30
CA ALA A 413 12.39 5.62 -16.65
C ALA A 413 12.49 6.51 -17.91
N ALA A 414 13.51 7.36 -17.97
CA ALA A 414 13.84 8.18 -19.13
C ALA A 414 14.09 7.35 -20.40
N GLN A 415 14.92 6.30 -20.31
CA GLN A 415 15.25 5.43 -21.44
C GLN A 415 14.04 4.61 -21.91
N GLN A 416 13.27 4.06 -20.98
CA GLN A 416 12.06 3.28 -21.31
C GLN A 416 11.00 4.16 -21.96
N PHE A 417 10.86 5.41 -21.51
CA PHE A 417 10.04 6.40 -22.18
C PHE A 417 10.57 6.74 -23.57
N ALA A 418 11.87 7.02 -23.70
CA ALA A 418 12.50 7.31 -24.98
C ALA A 418 12.30 6.19 -26.02
N LEU A 419 12.45 4.93 -25.61
CA LEU A 419 12.19 3.75 -26.45
C LEU A 419 10.72 3.65 -26.84
N SER A 420 9.80 3.90 -25.90
CA SER A 420 8.36 3.92 -26.16
C SER A 420 7.98 5.01 -27.16
N CYS A 421 8.62 6.18 -27.07
CA CYS A 421 8.40 7.32 -27.97
C CYS A 421 9.01 7.14 -29.36
N ALA A 422 10.25 6.64 -29.45
CA ALA A 422 10.95 6.42 -30.72
C ALA A 422 10.23 5.42 -31.64
N ALA A 423 9.49 4.49 -31.04
CA ALA A 423 8.69 3.51 -31.76
C ALA A 423 7.36 4.03 -32.31
N CYS A 424 6.90 5.20 -31.88
CA CYS A 424 5.57 5.71 -32.22
C CYS A 424 5.59 6.83 -33.28
N GLU A 425 6.67 6.93 -34.05
CA GLU A 425 6.86 7.94 -35.12
C GLU A 425 6.56 9.38 -34.65
N LEU A 426 6.93 9.70 -33.40
CA LEU A 426 6.87 11.07 -32.91
C LEU A 426 7.84 11.97 -33.70
N PRO A 427 7.56 13.27 -33.84
CA PRO A 427 8.25 14.15 -34.78
C PRO A 427 9.78 14.07 -34.68
N ASP A 428 10.45 13.97 -35.83
CA ASP A 428 11.90 14.04 -35.92
C ASP A 428 12.44 15.30 -35.20
N GLY A 429 13.34 15.11 -34.22
CA GLY A 429 14.00 16.21 -33.50
C GLY A 429 13.76 16.31 -32.00
N LEU A 430 13.10 15.33 -31.38
CA LEU A 430 12.95 15.25 -29.92
C LEU A 430 14.29 14.94 -29.24
N ASP A 431 14.86 15.93 -28.53
CA ASP A 431 15.97 15.70 -27.60
C ASP A 431 15.48 14.84 -26.43
N LEU A 432 15.68 13.53 -26.57
CA LEU A 432 15.29 12.51 -25.57
C LEU A 432 15.87 12.78 -24.18
N ALA A 433 17.03 13.44 -24.08
CA ALA A 433 17.67 13.78 -22.81
C ALA A 433 17.03 15.03 -22.16
N ALA A 434 16.59 16.01 -22.95
CA ALA A 434 15.78 17.13 -22.47
C ALA A 434 14.36 16.66 -22.11
N PHE A 435 13.79 15.72 -22.87
CA PHE A 435 12.48 15.12 -22.62
C PHE A 435 12.43 14.27 -21.37
N ALA A 436 13.45 13.42 -21.15
CA ALA A 436 13.64 12.65 -19.94
C ALA A 436 13.59 13.49 -18.65
N LYS A 437 14.13 14.71 -18.69
CA LYS A 437 14.13 15.65 -17.57
C LYS A 437 12.74 16.23 -17.26
N ASN A 438 11.82 16.16 -18.22
CA ASN A 438 10.49 16.75 -18.17
C ASN A 438 9.39 15.71 -17.92
N ILE A 439 9.75 14.43 -17.73
CA ILE A 439 8.81 13.37 -17.36
C ILE A 439 8.49 13.50 -15.88
N PHE A 440 7.19 13.50 -15.59
CA PHE A 440 6.65 13.56 -14.25
C PHE A 440 5.70 12.39 -14.02
N MET A 441 5.89 11.66 -12.93
CA MET A 441 5.08 10.48 -12.61
C MET A 441 4.01 10.82 -11.57
N ILE A 442 2.76 10.42 -11.81
CA ILE A 442 1.70 10.47 -10.79
C ILE A 442 1.19 9.06 -10.59
N MET A 443 1.36 8.56 -9.37
CA MET A 443 0.98 7.22 -8.97
C MET A 443 0.01 7.27 -7.80
N LEU A 444 -0.94 6.35 -7.78
CA LEU A 444 -1.86 6.12 -6.67
C LEU A 444 -1.61 4.71 -6.16
N GLN A 445 -1.26 4.58 -4.88
CA GLN A 445 -1.04 3.29 -4.24
C GLN A 445 -2.05 3.07 -3.13
N ASP A 446 -2.92 2.08 -3.30
CA ASP A 446 -3.88 1.66 -2.29
C ASP A 446 -3.32 0.51 -1.45
N PHE A 447 -3.59 0.52 -0.14
CA PHE A 447 -3.14 -0.50 0.80
C PHE A 447 -4.31 -1.11 1.54
N MET A 448 -4.34 -2.43 1.64
CA MET A 448 -5.40 -3.14 2.34
C MET A 448 -5.32 -2.90 3.85
N ASP A 449 -6.49 -2.95 4.49
CA ASP A 449 -6.66 -2.95 5.95
C ASP A 449 -7.41 -4.21 6.40
N PRO A 450 -7.64 -4.42 7.71
CA PRO A 450 -8.34 -5.63 8.17
C PRO A 450 -9.78 -5.76 7.67
N TRP A 451 -10.43 -4.70 7.16
CA TRP A 451 -11.78 -4.76 6.58
C TRP A 451 -11.77 -5.23 5.13
N THR A 452 -10.75 -4.84 4.38
CA THR A 452 -10.62 -5.03 2.92
C THR A 452 -9.53 -6.03 2.52
N PHE A 453 -8.84 -6.64 3.48
CA PHE A 453 -7.76 -7.59 3.26
C PHE A 453 -8.17 -8.70 2.30
N ASN A 454 -7.48 -8.80 1.16
CA ASN A 454 -7.74 -9.77 0.12
C ASN A 454 -6.47 -10.61 -0.12
N GLN A 455 -6.54 -11.91 0.18
CA GLN A 455 -5.40 -12.81 -0.01
C GLN A 455 -4.95 -12.89 -1.48
N LYS A 456 -5.88 -12.79 -2.44
CA LYS A 456 -5.55 -12.76 -3.87
C LYS A 456 -4.60 -11.62 -4.21
N ASN A 457 -4.86 -10.43 -3.67
CA ASN A 457 -4.00 -9.26 -3.88
C ASN A 457 -2.67 -9.43 -3.15
N LEU A 458 -2.70 -10.01 -1.95
CA LEU A 458 -1.50 -10.25 -1.15
C LEU A 458 -0.51 -11.16 -1.87
N MET A 459 -0.99 -12.24 -2.50
CA MET A 459 -0.15 -13.20 -3.23
C MET A 459 0.62 -12.56 -4.40
N LYS A 460 0.20 -11.41 -4.92
CA LYS A 460 0.94 -10.64 -5.94
C LYS A 460 1.56 -9.35 -5.39
N CYS A 461 1.67 -9.19 -4.08
CA CYS A 461 2.35 -8.03 -3.52
C CYS A 461 3.83 -8.08 -3.90
N CYS A 462 4.38 -6.92 -4.25
CA CYS A 462 5.79 -6.77 -4.63
C CYS A 462 6.49 -5.70 -3.79
N LYS A 463 5.87 -5.32 -2.66
CA LYS A 463 6.36 -4.30 -1.73
C LYS A 463 6.54 -4.99 -0.39
N GLU A 464 7.78 -5.32 -0.08
CA GLU A 464 8.13 -6.23 0.99
C GLU A 464 8.82 -5.49 2.13
N ILE A 465 8.43 -5.77 3.37
CA ILE A 465 9.17 -5.35 4.55
C ILE A 465 10.28 -6.38 4.77
N LEU A 466 11.52 -5.91 4.71
CA LEU A 466 12.70 -6.75 4.85
C LEU A 466 13.13 -6.79 6.31
N LEU A 467 13.31 -8.00 6.83
CA LEU A 467 13.64 -8.24 8.24
C LEU A 467 15.07 -8.79 8.41
N PRO A 468 15.72 -8.56 9.57
CA PRO A 468 17.12 -8.96 9.82
C PRO A 468 17.46 -10.44 9.64
N ASP A 469 16.47 -11.31 9.63
CA ASP A 469 16.62 -12.76 9.45
C ASP A 469 16.31 -13.23 8.02
N GLY A 470 16.31 -12.30 7.06
CA GLY A 470 16.12 -12.57 5.63
C GLY A 470 14.66 -12.66 5.18
N LYS A 471 13.70 -12.64 6.10
CA LYS A 471 12.27 -12.69 5.77
C LYS A 471 11.82 -11.42 5.04
N GLN A 472 11.08 -11.60 3.96
CA GLN A 472 10.53 -10.52 3.12
C GLN A 472 9.01 -10.58 3.13
N ILE A 473 8.38 -9.81 4.01
CA ILE A 473 6.94 -9.94 4.32
C ILE A 473 6.15 -8.86 3.59
N PRO A 474 5.07 -9.21 2.86
CA PRO A 474 4.33 -8.21 2.10
C PRO A 474 3.79 -7.11 2.99
N PHE A 475 3.87 -5.86 2.52
CA PHE A 475 3.53 -4.67 3.30
C PHE A 475 2.16 -4.79 3.97
N CYS A 476 1.14 -5.24 3.23
CA CYS A 476 -0.21 -5.38 3.78
C CYS A 476 -0.32 -6.53 4.80
N ALA A 477 0.41 -7.63 4.64
CA ALA A 477 0.46 -8.68 5.66
C ALA A 477 1.19 -8.19 6.92
N TYR A 478 2.36 -7.55 6.72
CA TYR A 478 3.18 -7.05 7.82
C TYR A 478 2.37 -6.15 8.76
N ASN A 479 1.58 -5.23 8.19
CA ASN A 479 0.83 -4.23 8.92
C ASN A 479 -0.55 -4.67 9.46
N ASN A 480 -1.12 -5.79 8.98
CA ASN A 480 -2.51 -6.14 9.32
C ASN A 480 -2.70 -7.53 9.93
N VAL A 481 -1.78 -8.47 9.71
CA VAL A 481 -1.92 -9.87 10.16
C VAL A 481 -1.36 -10.10 11.55
N GLY A 482 -0.41 -9.27 12.01
CA GLY A 482 0.23 -9.40 13.33
C GLY A 482 1.75 -9.47 13.32
N TYR A 483 2.36 -9.52 12.13
CA TYR A 483 3.81 -9.55 12.00
C TYR A 483 4.48 -8.31 12.58
N ARG A 484 3.97 -7.09 12.32
CA ARG A 484 4.57 -5.85 12.85
C ARG A 484 4.67 -5.86 14.36
N GLU A 485 3.59 -6.22 15.06
CA GLU A 485 3.59 -6.22 16.52
C GLU A 485 4.58 -7.23 17.07
N GLN A 486 4.58 -8.45 16.51
CA GLN A 486 5.50 -9.51 16.92
C GLN A 486 6.96 -9.19 16.60
N ALA A 487 7.25 -8.67 15.40
CA ALA A 487 8.60 -8.26 15.00
C ALA A 487 9.10 -7.12 15.89
N ARG A 488 8.28 -6.10 16.14
CA ARG A 488 8.65 -4.98 17.01
C ARG A 488 8.96 -5.44 18.43
N THR A 489 8.16 -6.31 19.03
CA THR A 489 8.44 -6.85 20.37
C THR A 489 9.78 -7.58 20.41
N GLN A 490 10.07 -8.41 19.40
CA GLN A 490 11.32 -9.15 19.30
C GLN A 490 12.53 -8.23 19.08
N LEU A 491 12.44 -7.26 18.16
CA LEU A 491 13.53 -6.32 17.88
C LEU A 491 13.82 -5.39 19.07
N GLN A 492 12.78 -5.01 19.83
CA GLN A 492 12.96 -4.27 21.08
C GLN A 492 13.66 -5.11 22.16
N ALA A 493 13.29 -6.39 22.29
CA ALA A 493 13.97 -7.30 23.21
C ALA A 493 15.43 -7.52 22.81
N ARG A 494 15.69 -7.71 21.51
CA ARG A 494 17.02 -7.83 20.91
C ARG A 494 17.89 -6.62 21.25
N GLU A 495 17.36 -5.41 21.11
CA GLU A 495 18.09 -4.18 21.45
C GLU A 495 18.45 -4.10 22.94
N ARG A 496 17.55 -4.53 23.83
CA ARG A 496 17.84 -4.59 25.28
C ARG A 496 18.94 -5.61 25.59
N GLN A 497 18.86 -6.80 24.99
CA GLN A 497 19.86 -7.86 25.17
C GLN A 497 21.23 -7.44 24.63
N ARG A 498 21.27 -6.82 23.44
CA ARG A 498 22.49 -6.25 22.85
C ARG A 498 23.15 -5.24 23.79
N ASN A 499 22.36 -4.34 24.37
CA ASN A 499 22.84 -3.35 25.33
C ASN A 499 23.38 -3.98 26.63
N GLN A 500 22.76 -5.06 27.11
CA GLN A 500 23.25 -5.82 28.26
C GLN A 500 24.57 -6.54 27.95
N ALA A 501 24.66 -7.24 26.81
CA ALA A 501 25.87 -7.91 26.36
C ALA A 501 27.03 -6.93 26.19
N ARG A 502 26.78 -5.76 25.59
CA ARG A 502 27.78 -4.68 25.46
C ARG A 502 28.29 -4.20 26.81
N ARG A 503 27.42 -4.02 27.80
CA ARG A 503 27.83 -3.63 29.17
C ARG A 503 28.64 -4.71 29.88
N ALA A 504 28.39 -5.97 29.55
CA ALA A 504 29.11 -7.12 30.08
C ALA A 504 30.37 -7.50 29.25
N SER A 505 30.66 -6.77 28.16
CA SER A 505 31.72 -7.10 27.20
C SER A 505 31.63 -8.53 26.64
N LEU A 506 30.41 -9.03 26.45
CA LEU A 506 30.13 -10.34 25.86
C LEU A 506 29.74 -10.19 24.38
N PRO A 507 30.07 -11.19 23.52
CA PRO A 507 29.54 -11.23 22.16
C PRO A 507 28.01 -11.41 22.19
N PHE A 508 27.33 -10.85 21.20
CA PHE A 508 25.89 -10.98 21.04
C PHE A 508 25.57 -11.46 19.63
N THR A 509 24.89 -12.59 19.52
CA THR A 509 24.38 -13.12 18.25
C THR A 509 22.86 -13.07 18.32
N PRO A 510 22.17 -12.33 17.44
CA PRO A 510 20.72 -12.23 17.46
C PRO A 510 20.07 -13.54 17.01
N GLU A 511 19.04 -13.98 17.73
CA GLU A 511 18.20 -15.10 17.28
C GLU A 511 17.29 -14.67 16.10
N PRO A 512 16.98 -15.58 15.15
CA PRO A 512 16.02 -15.32 14.06
C PRO A 512 14.65 -14.89 14.59
N LEU A 513 13.91 -14.09 13.81
CA LEU A 513 12.56 -13.70 14.18
C LEU A 513 11.60 -14.87 13.96
N THR A 514 10.69 -15.05 14.91
CA THR A 514 9.66 -16.08 14.88
C THR A 514 8.29 -15.45 14.91
N PHE A 515 7.32 -16.07 14.23
CA PHE A 515 5.95 -15.58 14.17
C PHE A 515 4.99 -16.71 14.54
N SER A 516 4.02 -16.40 15.39
CA SER A 516 3.00 -17.34 15.83
C SER A 516 1.63 -16.69 15.65
N PHE A 517 0.80 -17.34 14.85
CA PHE A 517 -0.59 -16.95 14.64
C PHE A 517 -1.45 -18.05 15.24
N ALA A 518 -1.84 -17.88 16.50
CA ALA A 518 -2.68 -18.86 17.18
C ALA A 518 -3.95 -19.09 16.38
N GLN A 519 -4.22 -20.35 16.01
CA GLN A 519 -5.53 -20.76 15.52
C GLN A 519 -6.48 -20.77 16.73
N LYS A 520 -7.05 -19.61 17.07
CA LYS A 520 -8.23 -19.57 17.94
C LYS A 520 -9.47 -19.94 17.13
#